data_AF-A0A9X4XLF9-F1
#
_entry.id   AF-A0A9X4XLF9-F1
#
_cell.length_a   1.000
_cell.length_b   1.000
_cell.length_c   1.000
_cell.angle_alpha   90.00
_cell.angle_beta   90.00
_cell.angle_gamma   90.00
#
_symmetry.space_group_name_H-M   'P 1'
#
loop_
_entity.id
_entity.type
_entity.pdbx_description
1 polymer ?
#
loop_
_entity_poly.entity_id
_entity_poly.type
_entity_poly.pdbx_seq_one_letter_code
_entity_poly.pdbx_strand_id
1 'polypeptide(L)'
;MRGIKVVGAALLALGLLVAADSVPAAAQSGLRTDEPARRAARAPTRIQVTPTRRLYRECVDWLAVERRPSGDVITPQMRCRWAYR
;
A
#
# COMPACT_ATOMS: atom_id res chain seq x y z
N MET A 1 4.57 -43.66 -17.09
CA MET A 1 3.76 -44.29 -18.15
C MET A 1 2.46 -43.53 -18.27
N ARG A 2 2.18 -42.97 -19.47
CA ARG A 2 0.87 -42.64 -20.11
C ARG A 2 -0.18 -41.85 -19.29
N GLY A 3 -0.91 -40.86 -19.79
CA GLY A 3 -1.25 -40.49 -21.16
C GLY A 3 -1.42 -38.96 -21.33
N ILE A 4 -1.07 -38.43 -22.49
CA ILE A 4 -1.91 -38.16 -23.68
C ILE A 4 -2.67 -36.84 -23.55
N LYS A 5 -2.38 -36.00 -24.54
CA LYS A 5 -2.68 -34.59 -24.73
C LYS A 5 -4.11 -34.41 -25.24
N VAL A 6 -4.79 -33.33 -24.84
CA VAL A 6 -5.90 -32.78 -25.61
C VAL A 6 -5.45 -31.43 -26.17
N VAL A 7 -5.36 -31.41 -27.50
CA VAL A 7 -5.12 -30.26 -28.36
C VAL A 7 -6.48 -29.64 -28.71
N GLY A 8 -6.52 -28.32 -28.89
CA GLY A 8 -7.65 -27.61 -29.52
C GLY A 8 -7.84 -26.25 -28.85
N ALA A 9 -7.07 -25.22 -29.19
CA ALA A 9 -7.18 -24.38 -30.38
C ALA A 9 -8.52 -23.63 -30.51
N ALA A 10 -8.40 -22.30 -30.53
CA ALA A 10 -9.16 -21.32 -31.33
C ALA A 10 -10.06 -20.31 -30.59
N LEU A 11 -10.05 -19.09 -31.16
CA LEU A 11 -10.97 -17.95 -31.04
C LEU A 11 -10.63 -16.99 -29.88
N LEU A 12 -9.93 -15.86 -30.06
CA LEU A 12 -10.08 -14.74 -31.01
C LEU A 12 -11.48 -14.08 -30.95
N ALA A 13 -11.62 -13.06 -30.09
CA ALA A 13 -12.55 -11.92 -30.19
C ALA A 13 -12.11 -10.91 -29.11
N LEU A 14 -11.42 -9.81 -29.39
CA LEU A 14 -11.86 -8.59 -30.11
C LEU A 14 -13.20 -8.06 -29.57
N GLY A 15 -13.17 -6.86 -28.99
CA GLY A 15 -14.37 -6.03 -28.89
C GLY A 15 -14.47 -5.15 -27.65
N LEU A 16 -13.89 -3.94 -27.73
CA LEU A 16 -14.32 -2.76 -26.99
C LEU A 16 -15.85 -2.68 -26.88
N LEU A 17 -16.36 -2.26 -25.72
CA LEU A 17 -17.56 -1.41 -25.60
C LEU A 17 -17.51 -0.70 -24.24
N VAL A 18 -16.88 0.48 -24.22
CA VAL A 18 -17.06 1.48 -23.15
C VAL A 18 -18.40 2.16 -23.43
N ALA A 19 -19.43 1.81 -22.67
CA ALA A 19 -20.68 2.55 -22.66
C ALA A 19 -20.51 3.79 -21.77
N ALA A 20 -20.46 4.94 -22.41
CA ALA A 20 -20.51 6.24 -21.77
C ALA A 20 -21.97 6.57 -21.45
N ASP A 21 -22.37 6.43 -20.19
CA ASP A 21 -23.63 6.98 -19.68
C ASP A 21 -23.38 8.40 -19.16
N SER A 22 -23.73 9.41 -19.95
CA SER A 22 -23.74 10.81 -19.52
C SER A 22 -25.17 11.31 -19.32
N VAL A 23 -25.68 11.19 -18.09
CA VAL A 23 -26.93 11.81 -17.65
C VAL A 23 -26.60 13.19 -17.06
N PRO A 24 -27.13 14.33 -17.57
CA PRO A 24 -26.99 15.60 -16.88
C PRO A 24 -28.13 15.72 -15.86
N ALA A 25 -27.82 15.49 -14.59
CA ALA A 25 -28.73 15.82 -13.50
C ALA A 25 -28.58 17.30 -13.14
N ALA A 26 -29.59 18.11 -13.46
CA ALA A 26 -29.73 19.45 -12.94
C ALA A 26 -30.17 19.38 -11.46
N ALA A 27 -29.40 19.99 -10.55
CA ALA A 27 -29.80 20.11 -9.15
C ALA A 27 -29.34 21.44 -8.53
N GLN A 28 -30.31 22.37 -8.48
CA GLN A 28 -30.63 23.30 -7.41
C GLN A 28 -29.49 24.13 -6.79
N SER A 29 -29.38 25.39 -7.23
CA SER A 29 -28.75 26.49 -6.50
C SER A 29 -29.58 26.85 -5.26
N GLY A 30 -29.50 25.99 -4.25
CA GLY A 30 -29.90 26.32 -2.88
C GLY A 30 -28.68 26.86 -2.14
N LEU A 31 -28.79 28.07 -1.58
CA LEU A 31 -27.82 28.60 -0.64
C LEU A 31 -27.71 27.59 0.52
N ARG A 32 -26.61 26.83 0.57
CA ARG A 32 -26.32 25.95 1.72
C ARG A 32 -25.95 26.84 2.90
N THR A 33 -26.97 27.30 3.62
CA THR A 33 -26.81 27.80 4.99
C THR A 33 -26.78 26.60 5.92
N ASP A 34 -25.65 25.91 5.95
CA ASP A 34 -25.27 25.05 7.06
C ASP A 34 -23.77 24.81 6.93
N GLU A 35 -22.99 25.70 7.54
CA GLU A 35 -21.61 25.40 7.83
C GLU A 35 -21.64 24.43 9.02
N PRO A 36 -21.35 23.12 8.85
CA PRO A 36 -21.09 22.31 10.01
C PRO A 36 -19.87 22.94 10.65
N ALA A 37 -20.04 23.53 11.84
CA ALA A 37 -18.92 24.00 12.65
C ALA A 37 -17.88 22.88 12.61
N ARG A 38 -16.81 23.10 11.84
CA ARG A 38 -15.72 22.13 11.73
C ARG A 38 -15.27 21.93 13.15
N ARG A 39 -15.60 20.80 13.78
CA ARG A 39 -15.02 20.44 15.07
C ARG A 39 -13.54 20.61 14.87
N ALA A 40 -12.95 21.61 15.52
CA ALA A 40 -11.52 21.86 15.43
C ALA A 40 -10.86 20.51 15.68
N ALA A 41 -10.15 20.00 14.69
CA ALA A 41 -9.51 18.70 14.80
C ALA A 41 -8.62 18.77 16.04
N ARG A 42 -9.02 18.04 17.10
CA ARG A 42 -8.30 18.09 18.36
C ARG A 42 -6.87 17.67 18.06
N ALA A 43 -5.91 18.51 18.44
CA ALA A 43 -4.51 18.18 18.25
C ALA A 43 -4.24 16.79 18.85
N PRO A 44 -3.55 15.89 18.12
CA PRO A 44 -3.24 14.57 18.63
C PRO A 44 -2.47 14.71 19.94
N THR A 45 -2.89 13.97 20.97
CA THR A 45 -2.19 13.94 22.25
C THR A 45 -0.79 13.37 22.04
N ARG A 46 0.24 14.20 22.25
CA ARG A 46 1.65 13.80 22.17
C ARG A 46 2.20 13.59 23.57
N ILE A 47 2.73 12.40 23.84
CA ILE A 47 3.51 12.11 25.03
C ILE A 47 4.98 12.20 24.64
N GLN A 48 5.74 13.09 25.28
CA GLN A 48 7.19 13.13 25.12
C GLN A 48 7.82 12.21 26.16
N VAL A 49 8.44 11.12 25.70
CA VAL A 49 9.16 10.19 26.56
C VAL A 49 10.64 10.57 26.54
N THR A 50 11.13 11.09 27.66
CA THR A 50 12.56 11.37 27.85
C THR A 50 13.18 10.23 28.67
N PRO A 51 14.01 9.37 28.05
CA PRO A 51 14.66 8.28 28.77
C PRO A 51 15.69 8.82 29.77
N THR A 52 15.79 8.20 30.95
CA THR A 52 16.74 8.58 32.01
C THR A 52 18.18 8.15 31.71
N ARG A 53 18.37 7.18 30.81
CA ARG A 53 19.68 6.67 30.37
C ARG A 53 19.84 6.85 28.87
N ARG A 54 21.09 6.95 28.41
CA ARG A 54 21.39 7.10 26.99
C ARG A 54 20.93 5.87 26.22
N LEU A 55 19.91 6.04 25.39
CA LEU A 55 19.49 5.03 24.44
C LEU A 55 20.40 5.08 23.21
N TYR A 56 20.72 3.92 22.67
CA TYR A 56 21.34 3.78 21.36
C TYR A 56 20.60 2.73 20.52
N ARG A 57 20.77 2.80 19.20
CA ARG A 57 20.27 1.80 18.27
C ARG A 57 21.28 0.68 18.17
N GLU A 58 20.92 -0.49 18.70
CA GLU A 58 21.67 -1.71 18.52
C GLU A 58 21.11 -2.43 17.29
N CYS A 59 21.97 -2.78 16.33
CA CYS A 59 21.57 -3.38 15.07
C CYS A 59 22.34 -4.68 14.82
N VAL A 60 21.67 -5.64 14.19
CA VAL A 60 22.27 -6.85 13.65
C VAL A 60 21.97 -6.86 12.15
N ASP A 61 22.99 -7.12 11.35
CA ASP A 61 22.92 -7.21 9.90
C ASP A 61 23.23 -8.62 9.39
N TRP A 62 22.70 -8.93 8.21
CA TRP A 62 22.99 -10.17 7.51
C TRP A 62 22.69 -10.02 6.01
N LEU A 63 23.22 -10.94 5.20
CA LEU A 63 22.89 -11.03 3.78
C LEU A 63 21.76 -12.03 3.58
N ALA A 64 20.76 -11.68 2.78
CA ALA A 64 19.67 -12.56 2.39
C ALA A 64 19.65 -12.75 0.86
N VAL A 65 19.13 -13.89 0.41
CA VAL A 65 18.91 -14.15 -1.01
C VAL A 65 17.44 -13.89 -1.33
N GLU A 66 17.20 -12.94 -2.25
CA GLU A 66 15.88 -12.62 -2.78
C GLU A 66 15.71 -13.21 -4.18
N ARG A 67 14.65 -14.00 -4.38
CA ARG A 67 14.26 -14.52 -5.70
C ARG A 67 13.54 -13.43 -6.48
N ARG A 68 14.17 -12.91 -7.54
CA ARG A 68 13.56 -11.98 -8.50
C ARG A 68 13.40 -12.64 -9.88
N PRO A 69 12.53 -12.12 -10.77
CA PRO A 69 12.39 -12.65 -12.12
C PRO A 69 13.70 -12.66 -12.94
N SER A 70 14.63 -11.75 -12.63
CA SER A 70 15.97 -11.69 -13.27
C SER A 70 16.99 -12.66 -12.67
N GLY A 71 16.62 -13.41 -11.63
CA GLY A 71 17.50 -14.30 -10.89
C GLY A 71 17.58 -13.96 -9.39
N ASP A 72 18.37 -14.77 -8.69
CA ASP A 72 18.64 -14.60 -7.26
C ASP A 72 19.56 -13.40 -7.03
N VAL A 73 19.20 -12.54 -6.07
CA VAL A 73 19.97 -11.35 -5.70
C VAL A 73 20.31 -11.40 -4.22
N ILE A 74 21.56 -11.17 -3.88
CA ILE A 74 22.00 -11.00 -2.49
C ILE A 74 21.67 -9.57 -2.05
N THR A 75 20.86 -9.42 -1.01
CA THR A 75 20.46 -8.11 -0.44
C THR A 75 20.88 -7.99 1.02
N PRO A 76 21.35 -6.80 1.45
CA PRO A 76 21.62 -6.55 2.85
C PRO A 76 20.31 -6.41 3.63
N GLN A 77 20.25 -7.05 4.79
CA GLN A 77 19.16 -6.97 5.74
C GLN A 77 19.68 -6.44 7.07
N MET A 78 18.81 -5.76 7.82
CA MET A 78 19.17 -5.21 9.11
C MET A 78 17.97 -5.16 10.04
N ARG A 79 18.19 -5.53 11.30
CA ARG A 79 17.20 -5.38 12.38
C ARG A 79 17.81 -4.59 13.50
N CYS A 80 17.09 -3.56 13.95
CA CYS A 80 17.54 -2.69 15.03
C CYS A 80 16.53 -2.64 16.18
N ARG A 81 17.05 -2.53 17.40
CA ARG A 81 16.28 -2.31 18.63
C ARG A 81 16.88 -1.14 19.42
N TRP A 82 16.09 -0.56 20.31
CA TRP A 82 16.60 0.39 21.31
C TRP A 82 17.24 -0.40 22.44
N ALA A 83 18.45 0.00 22.83
CA ALA A 83 19.18 -0.56 23.97
C ALA A 83 19.71 0.58 24.84
N TYR A 84 19.95 0.28 26.12
CA TYR A 84 20.64 1.18 27.03
C TYR A 84 22.14 1.00 26.88
N ARG A 85 22.89 2.11 26.76
CA ARG A 85 24.35 2.10 26.80
C ARG A 85 24.85 1.91 28.23
#